data_AF-A0A3C2BCG9-F1
#
_entry.id   AF-A0A3C2BCG9-F1
#
_cell.length_a   1.000
_cell.length_b   1.000
_cell.length_c   1.000
_cell.angle_alpha   90.00
_cell.angle_beta   90.00
_cell.angle_gamma   90.00
#
_symmetry.space_group_name_H-M   'P 1'
#
loop_
_entity.id
_entity.type
_entity.pdbx_description
1 polymer ?
#
loop_
_entity_poly.entity_id
_entity_poly.type
_entity_poly.pdbx_seq_one_letter_code
_entity_poly.pdbx_strand_id
1 'polypeptide(L)'
;MKKIVKIIGNIIMLSALVFIVKKFIDMDIDFSELKSPSVISALIISFVVQTVIVVMGCFPWLMFTRSLSGKKIPFSKAMPVYTKSNIYKYLPGNVFQYVGRNQLAFDMNISHIDVACATVFD
;
A
#
# COMPACT_ATOMS: atom_id res chain seq x y z
N MET A 1 28.73 18.62 -5.65
CA MET A 1 27.50 18.85 -4.86
C MET A 1 26.57 17.64 -4.80
N LYS A 2 26.03 17.11 -5.91
CA LYS A 2 25.06 15.97 -5.89
C LYS A 2 25.54 14.73 -5.10
N LYS A 3 26.83 14.39 -5.19
CA LYS A 3 27.42 13.25 -4.46
C LYS A 3 27.52 13.50 -2.94
N ILE A 4 27.85 14.72 -2.53
CA ILE A 4 27.94 15.12 -1.11
C ILE A 4 26.54 15.13 -0.49
N VAL A 5 25.55 15.73 -1.17
CA VAL A 5 24.14 15.73 -0.72
C VAL A 5 23.60 14.30 -0.57
N LYS A 6 23.92 13.40 -1.51
CA LYS A 6 23.54 11.98 -1.41
C LYS A 6 24.17 11.29 -0.19
N ILE A 7 25.45 11.53 0.06
CA ILE A 7 26.16 10.94 1.21
C ILE A 7 25.55 11.47 2.53
N ILE A 8 25.34 12.78 2.64
CA ILE A 8 24.72 13.39 3.82
C ILE A 8 23.31 12.82 4.03
N GLY A 9 22.49 12.74 2.98
CA GLY A 9 21.15 12.16 3.06
C GLY A 9 21.16 10.70 3.53
N ASN A 10 22.10 9.89 3.05
CA ASN A 10 22.26 8.50 3.49
C ASN A 10 22.68 8.40 4.97
N ILE A 11 23.60 9.27 5.43
CA ILE A 11 24.03 9.32 6.83
C ILE A 11 22.86 9.71 7.73
N ILE A 12 22.08 10.71 7.34
CA ILE A 12 20.88 11.13 8.08
C ILE A 12 19.86 9.99 8.13
N MET A 13 19.60 9.31 7.01
CA MET A 13 18.68 8.17 6.96
C MET A 13 19.13 7.02 7.88
N LEU A 14 20.41 6.64 7.82
CA LEU A 14 20.98 5.61 8.70
C LEU A 14 20.87 6.01 10.17
N SER A 15 21.18 7.26 10.50
CA SER A 15 21.08 7.78 11.87
C SER A 15 19.64 7.76 12.38
N ALA A 16 18.67 8.12 11.53
CA ALA A 16 17.25 8.04 11.87
C ALA A 16 16.81 6.59 12.11
N LEU A 17 17.28 5.64 11.30
CA LEU A 17 16.96 4.23 11.47
C LEU A 17 17.55 3.68 12.78
N VAL A 18 18.80 4.01 13.10
CA VAL A 18 19.44 3.66 14.39
C VAL A 18 18.67 4.27 15.56
N PHE A 19 18.27 5.54 15.46
CA PHE A 19 17.48 6.21 16.49
C PHE A 19 16.14 5.52 16.74
N ILE A 20 15.42 5.12 15.68
CA ILE A 20 14.14 4.39 15.80
C ILE A 20 14.37 3.05 16.52
N VAL A 21 15.37 2.27 16.10
CA VAL A 21 15.68 0.98 16.74
C VAL A 21 16.03 1.17 18.21
N LYS A 22 16.90 2.15 18.52
CA LYS A 22 17.23 2.49 19.90
C LYS A 22 15.98 2.86 20.70
N LYS A 23 15.10 3.67 20.12
CA LYS A 23 13.86 4.07 20.78
C LYS A 23 12.94 2.89 21.07
N PHE A 24 12.85 1.91 20.18
CA PHE A 24 12.10 0.68 20.41
C PHE A 24 12.70 -0.18 21.53
N ILE A 25 14.03 -0.24 21.66
CA ILE A 25 14.71 -0.95 22.76
C ILE A 25 14.50 -0.20 24.08
N ASP A 26 14.56 1.13 24.05
CA ASP A 26 14.34 1.99 25.22
C ASP A 26 12.86 2.02 25.66
N MET A 27 11.94 1.68 24.76
CA MET A 27 10.55 1.39 25.13
C MET A 27 10.54 0.00 25.76
N ASP A 28 10.42 -0.06 27.08
CA ASP A 28 10.26 -1.30 27.86
C ASP A 28 8.90 -1.96 27.54
N ILE A 29 8.74 -2.45 26.30
CA ILE A 29 7.48 -2.98 25.77
C ILE A 29 7.25 -4.34 26.40
N ASP A 30 6.21 -4.44 27.22
CA ASP A 30 5.73 -5.72 27.69
C ASP A 30 4.90 -6.41 26.59
N PHE A 31 5.52 -7.36 25.90
CA PHE A 31 4.85 -8.19 24.91
C PHE A 31 3.74 -9.09 25.50
N SER A 32 3.64 -9.21 26.82
CA SER A 32 2.54 -9.93 27.47
C SER A 32 1.19 -9.24 27.24
N GLU A 33 1.17 -7.91 27.08
CA GLU A 33 -0.05 -7.14 26.81
C GLU A 33 -0.70 -7.52 25.48
N LEU A 34 0.08 -7.95 24.49
CA LEU A 34 -0.45 -8.44 23.21
C LEU A 34 -1.32 -9.70 23.36
N LYS A 35 -1.16 -10.44 24.47
CA LYS A 35 -1.97 -11.63 24.78
C LYS A 35 -3.27 -11.27 25.51
N SER A 36 -3.47 -10.01 25.89
CA SER A 36 -4.70 -9.56 26.53
C SER A 36 -5.90 -9.84 25.63
N PRO A 37 -6.99 -10.45 26.13
CA PRO A 37 -8.18 -10.72 25.34
C PRO A 37 -8.77 -9.47 24.66
N SER A 38 -8.63 -8.30 25.31
CA SER A 38 -9.09 -7.04 24.75
C SER A 38 -8.23 -6.55 23.58
N VAL A 39 -6.91 -6.80 23.62
CA VAL A 39 -6.00 -6.44 22.53
C VAL A 39 -6.22 -7.38 21.35
N ILE A 40 -6.34 -8.68 21.62
CA ILE A 40 -6.63 -9.69 20.58
C ILE A 40 -7.96 -9.39 19.89
N SER A 41 -9.02 -9.08 20.65
CA SER A 41 -10.31 -8.75 20.06
C SER A 41 -10.25 -7.46 19.22
N ALA A 42 -9.57 -6.43 19.70
CA ALA A 42 -9.34 -5.20 18.94
C ALA A 42 -8.56 -5.46 17.63
N LEU A 43 -7.53 -6.32 17.67
CA LEU A 43 -6.76 -6.73 16.47
C LEU A 43 -7.62 -7.48 15.47
N ILE A 44 -8.45 -8.43 15.93
CA ILE A 44 -9.36 -9.19 15.05
C ILE A 44 -10.38 -8.25 14.40
N ILE A 45 -11.01 -7.36 15.19
CA ILE A 45 -11.97 -6.37 14.66
C ILE A 45 -11.28 -5.47 13.64
N SER A 46 -10.10 -4.96 13.95
CA SER A 46 -9.33 -4.11 13.04
C SER A 46 -8.96 -4.83 11.75
N PHE A 47 -8.55 -6.10 11.84
CA PHE A 47 -8.25 -6.93 10.68
C PHE A 47 -9.48 -7.13 9.77
N VAL A 48 -10.64 -7.44 10.36
CA VAL A 48 -11.89 -7.61 9.61
C VAL A 48 -12.30 -6.29 8.95
N VAL A 49 -12.30 -5.18 9.70
CA VAL A 49 -12.64 -3.85 9.18
C VAL A 49 -11.69 -3.44 8.05
N GLN A 50 -10.38 -3.63 8.24
CA GLN A 50 -9.39 -3.30 7.21
C GLN A 50 -9.58 -4.16 5.96
N THR A 51 -9.91 -5.44 6.13
CA THR A 51 -10.22 -6.34 5.00
C THR A 51 -11.43 -5.83 4.23
N VAL A 52 -12.51 -5.43 4.91
CA VAL A 52 -13.70 -4.87 4.28
C VAL A 52 -13.36 -3.56 3.55
N ILE A 53 -12.57 -2.67 4.14
CA ILE A 53 -12.14 -1.41 3.51
C ILE A 53 -11.36 -1.70 2.21
N VAL A 54 -10.42 -2.65 2.22
CA VAL A 54 -9.65 -3.00 1.03
C VAL A 54 -10.55 -3.60 -0.05
N VAL A 55 -11.48 -4.49 0.34
CA VAL A 55 -12.42 -5.12 -0.59
C VAL A 55 -13.34 -4.09 -1.24
N MET A 56 -13.90 -3.20 -0.43
CA MET A 56 -14.81 -2.15 -0.88
C MET A 56 -14.06 -1.10 -1.71
N GLY A 57 -12.82 -0.74 -1.36
CA GLY A 57 -12.00 0.20 -2.11
C GLY A 57 -11.64 -0.27 -3.52
N CYS A 58 -11.59 -1.59 -3.77
CA CYS A 58 -11.38 -2.09 -5.13
C CYS A 58 -12.52 -1.72 -6.09
N PHE A 59 -13.74 -1.55 -5.57
CA PHE A 59 -14.92 -1.29 -6.39
C PHE A 59 -14.88 0.07 -7.13
N PRO A 60 -14.70 1.23 -6.46
CA PRO A 60 -14.62 2.52 -7.14
C PRO A 60 -13.47 2.57 -8.15
N TRP A 61 -12.26 2.13 -7.78
CA TRP A 61 -11.13 2.02 -8.72
C TRP A 61 -11.47 1.19 -9.97
N LEU A 62 -12.10 0.03 -9.79
CA LEU A 62 -12.52 -0.82 -10.90
C LEU A 62 -13.56 -0.13 -11.78
N MET A 63 -14.50 0.62 -11.20
CA MET A 63 -15.49 1.38 -11.97
C MET A 63 -14.84 2.47 -12.81
N PHE A 64 -13.90 3.24 -12.26
CA PHE A 64 -13.12 4.21 -13.05
C PHE A 64 -12.34 3.52 -14.18
N THR A 65 -11.68 2.41 -13.87
CA THR A 65 -10.88 1.66 -14.86
C THR A 65 -11.76 1.13 -16.00
N ARG A 66 -12.95 0.61 -15.70
CA ARG A 66 -13.93 0.16 -16.71
C ARG A 66 -14.46 1.31 -17.55
N SER A 67 -14.79 2.44 -16.92
CA SER A 67 -15.31 3.62 -17.61
C SER A 67 -14.28 4.24 -18.55
N LEU A 68 -13.01 4.32 -18.14
CA LEU A 68 -11.94 4.90 -18.95
C LEU A 68 -11.50 3.95 -20.08
N SER A 69 -11.32 2.66 -19.78
CA SER A 69 -10.85 1.67 -20.77
C SER A 69 -11.92 1.18 -21.75
N GLY A 70 -13.20 1.43 -21.44
CA GLY A 70 -14.34 0.87 -22.18
C GLY A 70 -14.46 -0.66 -22.11
N LYS A 71 -13.65 -1.34 -21.30
CA LYS A 71 -13.64 -2.82 -21.19
C LYS A 71 -14.36 -3.31 -19.95
N LYS A 72 -15.06 -4.44 -20.10
CA LYS A 72 -15.66 -5.18 -18.98
C LYS A 72 -14.58 -6.00 -18.26
N ILE A 73 -13.99 -5.41 -17.23
CA ILE A 73 -12.97 -6.07 -16.40
C ILE A 73 -13.65 -6.79 -15.22
N PRO A 74 -13.48 -8.09 -15.00
CA PRO A 74 -14.09 -8.78 -13.88
C PRO A 74 -13.42 -8.42 -12.55
N PHE A 75 -14.20 -8.36 -11.46
CA PHE A 75 -13.71 -8.02 -10.13
C PHE A 75 -12.66 -9.03 -9.62
N SER A 76 -12.79 -10.30 -9.99
CA SER A 76 -11.82 -11.35 -9.64
C SER A 76 -10.42 -11.15 -10.22
N LYS A 77 -10.29 -10.39 -11.33
CA LYS A 77 -8.99 -10.02 -11.91
C LYS A 77 -8.45 -8.72 -11.30
N ALA A 78 -9.33 -7.78 -10.97
CA ALA A 78 -8.97 -6.50 -10.38
C ALA A 78 -8.54 -6.63 -8.91
N MET A 79 -9.23 -7.45 -8.12
CA MET A 79 -9.01 -7.56 -6.68
C MET A 79 -7.57 -7.97 -6.30
N PRO A 80 -6.96 -9.03 -6.87
CA PRO A 80 -5.59 -9.39 -6.51
C PRO A 80 -4.59 -8.27 -6.81
N VAL A 81 -4.78 -7.57 -7.93
CA VAL A 81 -3.95 -6.41 -8.32
C VAL A 81 -4.14 -5.25 -7.35
N TYR A 82 -5.39 -4.93 -6.99
CA TYR A 82 -5.72 -3.88 -6.04
C TYR A 82 -5.12 -4.15 -4.65
N THR A 83 -5.31 -5.35 -4.12
CA THR A 83 -4.76 -5.74 -2.80
C THR A 83 -3.24 -5.69 -2.78
N LYS A 84 -2.57 -6.23 -3.81
CA LYS A 84 -1.10 -6.22 -3.90
C LYS A 84 -0.55 -4.79 -4.02
N SER A 85 -1.18 -3.95 -4.83
CA SER A 85 -0.76 -2.56 -5.02
C SER A 85 -0.97 -1.68 -3.78
N ASN A 86 -1.94 -1.99 -2.92
CA ASN A 86 -2.07 -1.29 -1.63
C ASN A 86 -0.89 -1.55 -0.68
N ILE A 87 -0.26 -2.73 -0.74
CA ILE A 87 0.98 -2.98 0.00
C ILE A 87 2.12 -2.13 -0.58
N TYR A 88 2.15 -1.97 -1.90
CA TYR A 88 3.16 -1.17 -2.57
C TYR A 88 3.07 0.33 -2.28
N LYS A 89 1.93 0.82 -1.76
CA LYS A 89 1.78 2.21 -1.30
C LYS A 89 2.78 2.57 -0.19
N TYR A 90 3.18 1.60 0.62
CA TYR A 90 4.13 1.81 1.71
C TYR A 90 5.59 1.89 1.23
N LEU A 91 5.85 1.69 -0.06
CA LEU A 91 7.13 1.97 -0.69
C LEU A 91 7.23 3.45 -1.09
N PRO A 92 8.44 4.03 -1.14
CA PRO A 92 8.63 5.48 -1.23
C PRO A 92 7.84 6.15 -2.36
N GLY A 93 7.08 7.19 -1.98
CA GLY A 93 6.38 8.10 -2.89
C GLY A 93 5.06 7.59 -3.46
N ASN A 94 4.48 6.53 -2.92
CA ASN A 94 3.29 5.84 -3.47
C ASN A 94 3.45 5.36 -4.92
N VAL A 95 4.62 5.56 -5.55
CA VAL A 95 4.88 5.30 -6.98
C VAL A 95 4.61 3.83 -7.29
N PHE A 96 4.99 2.94 -6.39
CA PHE A 96 4.80 1.51 -6.58
C PHE A 96 3.33 1.07 -6.52
N GLN A 97 2.43 1.86 -5.91
CA GLN A 97 0.98 1.63 -6.03
C GLN A 97 0.54 1.77 -7.48
N TYR A 98 0.99 2.83 -8.18
CA TYR A 98 0.70 3.06 -9.60
C TYR A 98 1.28 1.95 -10.48
N VAL A 99 2.52 1.54 -10.21
CA VAL A 99 3.17 0.43 -10.93
C VAL A 99 2.40 -0.88 -10.71
N GLY A 100 2.01 -1.16 -9.46
CA GLY A 100 1.26 -2.36 -9.11
C GLY A 100 -0.10 -2.42 -9.82
N ARG A 101 -0.86 -1.32 -9.82
CA ARG A 101 -2.17 -1.27 -10.50
C ARG A 101 -2.03 -1.40 -12.01
N ASN A 102 -0.95 -0.87 -12.59
CA ASN A 102 -0.63 -1.02 -14.02
C ASN A 102 -0.38 -2.48 -14.47
N GLN A 103 -0.17 -3.42 -13.54
CA GLN A 103 -0.15 -4.83 -13.90
C GLN A 103 -1.47 -5.27 -14.55
N LEU A 104 -2.61 -4.72 -14.11
CA LEU A 104 -3.91 -5.01 -14.72
C LEU A 104 -3.97 -4.57 -16.19
N ALA A 105 -3.28 -3.48 -16.55
CA ALA A 105 -3.22 -3.00 -17.92
C ALA A 105 -2.56 -3.99 -18.86
N PHE A 106 -1.43 -4.55 -18.41
CA PHE A 106 -0.71 -5.61 -19.10
C PHE A 106 -1.55 -6.89 -19.21
N ASP A 107 -2.10 -7.37 -18.08
CA ASP A 107 -2.84 -8.64 -18.03
C ASP A 107 -4.10 -8.63 -18.89
N MET A 108 -4.79 -7.48 -19.01
CA MET A 108 -6.06 -7.34 -19.72
C MET A 108 -5.95 -6.67 -21.09
N ASN A 109 -4.72 -6.36 -21.53
CA ASN A 109 -4.45 -5.63 -22.77
C ASN A 109 -5.34 -4.38 -22.89
N ILE A 110 -5.24 -3.50 -21.89
CA ILE A 110 -5.88 -2.18 -21.83
C ILE A 110 -4.81 -1.09 -21.71
N SER A 111 -5.19 0.16 -21.94
CA SER A 111 -4.29 1.31 -21.84
C SER A 111 -3.73 1.45 -20.42
N HIS A 112 -2.41 1.55 -20.32
CA HIS A 112 -1.71 1.89 -19.08
C HIS A 112 -2.09 3.27 -18.55
N ILE A 113 -2.38 4.21 -19.46
CA ILE A 113 -2.79 5.58 -19.10
C ILE A 113 -4.15 5.55 -18.39
N ASP A 114 -5.10 4.76 -18.89
CA ASP A 114 -6.45 4.67 -18.31
C ASP A 114 -6.40 4.12 -16.89
N VAL A 115 -5.57 3.10 -16.65
CA VAL A 115 -5.36 2.52 -15.32
C VAL A 115 -4.63 3.49 -14.38
N ALA A 116 -3.65 4.24 -14.89
CA ALA A 116 -2.97 5.28 -14.12
C ALA A 116 -3.93 6.42 -13.75
N CYS A 117 -4.74 6.90 -14.68
CA CYS A 117 -5.78 7.90 -14.44
C CYS A 117 -6.80 7.40 -13.42
N ALA A 118 -7.30 6.17 -13.56
CA ALA A 118 -8.19 5.57 -12.57
C ALA A 118 -7.56 5.48 -11.17
N THR A 119 -6.23 5.32 -11.08
CA THR A 119 -5.50 5.31 -9.81
C THR A 119 -5.33 6.70 -9.20
N VAL A 120 -5.37 7.76 -10.01
CA VAL A 120 -5.34 9.15 -9.52
C VAL A 120 -6.73 9.58 -9.01
N PHE A 121 -7.80 9.07 -9.62
CA PHE A 121 -9.18 9.38 -9.23
C PHE A 121 -9.73 8.53 -8.08
N ASP A 122 -9.05 7.42 -7.76
CA ASP A 122 -9.33 6.57 -6.60
C ASP A 122 -8.69 7.12 -5.32
#